data_AF-A0A7S0Q6I1-F1
#
_entry.id   AF-A0A7S0Q6I1-F1
#
_cell.length_a   1.000
_cell.length_b   1.000
_cell.length_c   1.000
_cell.angle_alpha   90.00
_cell.angle_beta   90.00
_cell.angle_gamma   90.00
#
_symmetry.space_group_name_H-M   'P 1'
#
loop_
_entity.id
_entity.type
_entity.pdbx_description
1 polymer ?
#
loop_
_entity_poly.entity_id
_entity_poly.type
_entity_poly.pdbx_seq_one_letter_code
_entity_poly.pdbx_strand_id
1 'polypeptide(L)'
;LVRVQDAQLSEKVAAAAAQGKVLRYAADVRVDHATGSGQLVVGLKAVSADSPLGSLQGTDNLVEMTTDVYREGAPLVLRGAGAGVGGTAAGVLADMVELAAP
;
A
#
# COMPACT_ATOMS: atom_id res chain seq x y z
N LEU A 1 -19.14 22.21 -3.20
CA LEU A 1 -17.87 21.59 -3.62
C LEU A 1 -17.71 20.18 -3.07
N VAL A 2 -17.67 20.01 -1.74
CA VAL A 2 -17.52 18.70 -1.06
C VAL A 2 -18.54 17.65 -1.54
N ARG A 3 -19.84 17.98 -1.56
CA ARG A 3 -20.91 17.06 -2.00
C ARG A 3 -20.77 16.54 -3.45
N VAL A 4 -20.16 17.32 -4.34
CA VAL A 4 -19.93 16.90 -5.74
C VAL A 4 -18.77 15.90 -5.82
N GLN A 5 -17.74 16.11 -4.99
CA GLN A 5 -16.60 15.20 -4.87
C GLN A 5 -17.02 13.87 -4.20
N ASP A 6 -17.92 13.92 -3.23
CA ASP A 6 -18.50 12.73 -2.61
C ASP A 6 -19.25 11.86 -3.64
N ALA A 7 -20.07 12.49 -4.49
CA ALA A 7 -20.80 11.78 -5.55
C ALA A 7 -19.84 11.09 -6.54
N GLN A 8 -18.83 11.81 -7.02
CA GLN A 8 -17.83 11.26 -7.94
C GLN A 8 -17.02 10.10 -7.31
N LEU A 9 -16.69 10.20 -6.02
CA LEU A 9 -15.98 9.12 -5.33
C LEU A 9 -16.90 7.92 -5.12
N SER A 10 -18.16 8.15 -4.76
CA SER A 10 -19.15 7.08 -4.59
C SER A 10 -19.41 6.32 -5.89
N GLU A 11 -19.43 7.00 -7.04
CA GLU A 11 -19.50 6.36 -8.36
C GLU A 11 -18.27 5.47 -8.62
N LYS A 12 -17.07 5.94 -8.31
CA LYS A 12 -15.83 5.13 -8.45
C LYS A 12 -15.84 3.90 -7.55
N VAL A 13 -16.34 4.03 -6.32
CA VAL A 13 -16.50 2.91 -5.38
C VAL A 13 -17.51 1.90 -5.92
N ALA A 14 -18.67 2.35 -6.39
CA ALA A 14 -19.69 1.48 -6.97
C ALA A 14 -19.18 0.76 -8.23
N ALA A 15 -18.46 1.46 -9.11
CA ALA A 15 -17.86 0.88 -10.31
C ALA A 15 -16.80 -0.17 -10.00
N ALA A 16 -15.99 0.04 -8.94
CA ALA A 16 -15.05 -0.98 -8.46
C ALA A 16 -15.78 -2.19 -7.87
N ALA A 17 -16.79 -1.95 -7.03
CA ALA A 17 -17.58 -3.01 -6.40
C ALA A 17 -18.29 -3.90 -7.42
N ALA A 18 -18.82 -3.31 -8.51
CA ALA A 18 -19.43 -4.07 -9.61
C ALA A 18 -18.46 -5.04 -10.32
N GLN A 19 -17.14 -4.87 -10.12
CA GLN A 19 -16.09 -5.74 -10.65
C GLN A 19 -15.46 -6.65 -9.57
N GLY A 20 -16.06 -6.76 -8.38
CA GLY A 20 -15.48 -7.50 -7.25
C GLY A 20 -14.21 -6.84 -6.68
N LYS A 21 -14.05 -5.53 -6.87
CA LYS A 21 -12.88 -4.76 -6.44
C LYS A 21 -13.24 -3.76 -5.35
N VAL A 22 -12.23 -3.32 -4.62
CA VAL A 22 -12.31 -2.23 -3.66
C VAL A 22 -11.37 -1.10 -4.08
N LEU A 23 -11.75 0.13 -3.74
CA LEU A 23 -10.94 1.31 -4.02
C LEU A 23 -9.96 1.56 -2.87
N ARG A 24 -8.68 1.65 -3.18
CA ARG A 24 -7.59 1.90 -2.21
C ARG A 24 -6.76 3.08 -2.67
N TYR A 25 -6.24 3.88 -1.73
CA TYR A 25 -5.24 4.89 -2.02
C TYR A 25 -3.86 4.27 -1.83
N ALA A 26 -3.07 4.19 -2.90
CA ALA A 26 -1.83 3.42 -2.89
C ALA A 26 -0.76 4.07 -3.77
N ALA A 27 0.50 3.70 -3.49
CA ALA A 27 1.64 3.96 -4.34
C ALA A 27 2.03 2.67 -5.07
N ASP A 28 2.20 2.73 -6.38
CA ASP A 28 2.74 1.66 -7.24
C ASP A 28 4.14 2.10 -7.67
N VAL A 29 5.15 1.33 -7.27
CA VAL A 29 6.56 1.60 -7.59
C VAL A 29 7.07 0.48 -8.46
N ARG A 30 7.64 0.84 -9.61
CA ARG A 30 8.29 -0.10 -10.53
C ARG A 30 9.71 0.35 -10.79
N VAL A 31 10.65 -0.58 -10.69
CA VAL A 31 12.06 -0.34 -10.93
C VAL A 31 12.51 -1.27 -12.04
N ASP A 32 13.12 -0.70 -13.08
CA ASP A 32 13.83 -1.47 -14.09
C ASP A 32 15.29 -1.61 -13.66
N HIS A 33 15.66 -2.81 -13.21
CA HIS A 33 17.01 -3.10 -12.72
C HIS A 33 18.07 -3.07 -13.83
N ALA A 34 17.70 -3.25 -15.10
CA ALA A 34 18.66 -3.22 -16.20
C ALA A 34 19.08 -1.79 -16.55
N THR A 35 18.15 -0.84 -16.44
CA THR A 35 18.39 0.57 -16.78
C THR A 35 18.60 1.46 -15.56
N GLY A 36 18.29 0.99 -14.37
CA GLY A 36 18.29 1.77 -13.13
C GLY A 36 17.17 2.81 -13.05
N SER A 37 16.23 2.78 -14.00
CA SER A 37 15.11 3.73 -14.04
C SER A 37 13.94 3.25 -13.18
N GLY A 38 13.09 4.19 -12.74
CA GLY A 38 11.94 3.89 -11.89
C GLY A 38 10.71 4.72 -12.25
N GLN A 39 9.53 4.16 -11.96
CA GLN A 39 8.24 4.82 -12.07
C GLN A 39 7.51 4.73 -10.74
N LEU A 40 6.92 5.85 -10.31
CA LEU A 40 6.07 5.96 -9.13
C LEU A 40 4.74 6.56 -9.52
N VAL A 41 3.65 5.88 -9.20
CA VAL A 41 2.28 6.40 -9.37
C VAL A 41 1.57 6.33 -8.03
N VAL A 42 1.02 7.47 -7.58
CA VAL A 42 0.24 7.55 -6.34
C VAL A 42 -1.18 7.98 -6.69
N GLY A 43 -2.17 7.28 -6.14
CA GLY A 43 -3.57 7.64 -6.34
C GLY A 43 -4.55 6.56 -5.93
N LEU A 44 -5.81 6.78 -6.31
CA LEU A 44 -6.88 5.80 -6.13
C LEU A 44 -6.70 4.65 -7.14
N LYS A 45 -6.62 3.43 -6.62
CA LYS A 45 -6.47 2.19 -7.40
C LYS A 45 -7.60 1.23 -7.02
N ALA A 46 -8.27 0.68 -8.04
CA ALA A 46 -9.22 -0.41 -7.84
C ALA A 46 -8.44 -1.73 -7.82
N VAL A 47 -8.48 -2.45 -6.69
CA VAL A 47 -7.79 -3.72 -6.49
C VAL A 47 -8.79 -4.82 -6.14
N SER A 48 -8.45 -6.08 -6.42
CA SER A 48 -9.31 -7.22 -6.03
C SER A 48 -9.59 -7.16 -4.53
N ALA A 49 -10.84 -7.39 -4.12
CA ALA A 49 -11.21 -7.46 -2.70
C ALA A 49 -10.40 -8.52 -1.94
N ASP A 50 -10.04 -9.61 -2.62
CA ASP A 50 -9.29 -10.74 -2.04
C ASP A 50 -7.76 -10.54 -2.08
N SER A 51 -7.26 -9.46 -2.68
CA SER A 51 -5.82 -9.17 -2.69
C SER A 51 -5.31 -8.77 -1.30
N PRO A 52 -4.00 -8.87 -1.02
CA PRO A 52 -3.42 -8.39 0.23
C PRO A 52 -3.77 -6.93 0.53
N LEU A 53 -3.74 -6.05 -0.47
CA LEU A 53 -4.12 -4.64 -0.32
C LEU A 53 -5.65 -4.44 -0.22
N GLY A 54 -6.42 -5.26 -0.94
CA GLY A 54 -7.89 -5.22 -0.92
C GLY A 54 -8.47 -5.65 0.43
N SER A 55 -7.85 -6.64 1.07
CA SER A 55 -8.27 -7.22 2.35
C SER A 55 -7.81 -6.43 3.59
N LEU A 56 -7.18 -5.27 3.42
CA LEU A 56 -6.81 -4.38 4.54
C LEU A 56 -8.02 -3.96 5.37
N GLN A 57 -7.86 -4.00 6.70
CA GLN A 57 -8.88 -3.60 7.67
C GLN A 57 -8.34 -2.54 8.63
N GLY A 58 -9.24 -1.73 9.19
CA GLY A 58 -8.89 -0.71 10.17
C GLY A 58 -7.91 0.33 9.64
N THR A 59 -6.86 0.59 10.41
CA THR A 59 -5.80 1.58 10.12
C THR A 59 -4.48 0.92 9.75
N ASP A 60 -4.51 -0.35 9.34
CA ASP A 60 -3.32 -1.05 8.89
C ASP A 60 -2.82 -0.49 7.56
N ASN A 61 -1.51 -0.38 7.45
CA ASN A 61 -0.82 -0.15 6.19
C ASN A 61 -0.21 -1.47 5.70
N LEU A 62 0.04 -1.53 4.38
CA LEU A 62 0.65 -2.68 3.77
C LEU A 62 1.61 -2.26 2.67
N VAL A 63 2.74 -2.98 2.60
CA VAL A 63 3.69 -2.93 1.48
C VAL A 63 3.73 -4.32 0.86
N GLU A 64 3.43 -4.38 -0.44
CA GLU A 64 3.49 -5.59 -1.26
C GLU A 64 4.67 -5.46 -2.21
N MET A 65 5.61 -6.41 -2.17
CA MET A 65 6.82 -6.40 -2.98
C MET A 65 6.90 -7.64 -3.87
N THR A 66 7.00 -7.39 -5.17
CA THR A 66 7.26 -8.41 -6.18
C THR A 66 8.69 -8.26 -6.68
N THR A 67 9.43 -9.37 -6.72
CA THR A 67 10.83 -9.45 -7.16
C THR A 67 11.05 -10.76 -7.92
N ASP A 68 12.27 -11.00 -8.42
CA ASP A 68 12.61 -12.26 -9.10
C ASP A 68 12.44 -13.50 -8.19
N VAL A 69 12.63 -13.31 -6.88
CA VAL A 69 12.46 -14.34 -5.85
C VAL A 69 11.00 -14.42 -5.39
N TYR A 70 10.37 -13.27 -5.17
CA TYR A 70 8.96 -13.16 -4.74
C TYR A 70 8.08 -12.78 -5.93
N ARG A 71 7.67 -13.76 -6.74
CA ARG A 71 6.95 -13.53 -8.00
C ARG A 71 5.49 -13.11 -7.78
N GLU A 72 4.83 -12.63 -8.84
CA GLU A 72 3.45 -12.09 -8.80
C GLU A 72 2.39 -12.98 -8.13
N GLY A 73 2.56 -14.31 -8.13
CA GLY A 73 1.64 -15.24 -7.46
C GLY A 73 1.86 -15.40 -5.95
N ALA A 74 3.00 -14.95 -5.43
CA ALA A 74 3.37 -15.04 -4.02
C ALA A 74 4.31 -13.88 -3.63
N PRO A 75 3.81 -12.64 -3.62
CA PRO A 75 4.62 -11.47 -3.27
C PRO A 75 4.98 -11.48 -1.78
N LEU A 76 6.04 -10.76 -1.42
CA LEU A 76 6.35 -10.48 -0.02
C LEU A 76 5.40 -9.39 0.49
N VAL A 77 4.59 -9.73 1.49
CA VAL A 77 3.61 -8.83 2.09
C VAL A 77 4.03 -8.46 3.50
N LEU A 78 4.27 -7.17 3.72
CA LEU A 78 4.50 -6.58 5.04
C LEU A 78 3.25 -5.81 5.44
N ARG A 79 2.59 -6.22 6.53
CA ARG A 79 1.36 -5.59 7.04
C ARG A 79 1.53 -5.25 8.52
N GLY A 80 1.02 -4.11 8.93
CA GLY A 80 0.92 -3.74 10.34
C GLY A 80 0.29 -2.37 10.55
N ALA A 81 0.16 -1.98 11.81
CA ALA A 81 -0.37 -0.67 12.19
C ALA A 81 0.49 0.43 11.55
N GLY A 82 -0.12 1.20 10.66
CA GLY A 82 0.58 2.22 9.87
C GLY A 82 0.90 3.51 10.62
N ALA A 83 0.14 3.77 11.69
CA ALA A 83 0.30 4.93 12.55
C ALA A 83 -0.11 4.57 13.98
N GLY A 84 0.68 5.02 14.95
CA GLY A 84 0.39 4.80 16.36
C GLY A 84 1.62 5.10 17.22
N VAL A 85 1.40 5.76 18.36
CA VAL A 85 2.48 6.26 19.24
C VAL A 85 3.49 5.16 19.59
N GLY A 86 3.02 3.96 19.94
CA GLY A 86 3.89 2.84 20.31
C GLY A 86 4.72 2.31 19.15
N GLY A 87 4.10 2.04 17.99
CA GLY A 87 4.79 1.47 16.82
C GLY A 87 5.83 2.43 16.23
N THR A 88 5.49 3.72 16.13
CA THR A 88 6.42 4.73 15.62
C THR A 88 7.59 4.96 16.57
N ALA A 89 7.35 5.03 17.89
CA ALA A 89 8.42 5.20 18.87
C ALA A 89 9.38 4.00 18.89
N ALA A 90 8.86 2.78 18.78
CA ALA A 90 9.67 1.57 18.69
C ALA A 90 10.57 1.58 17.44
N GLY A 91 10.04 2.01 16.29
CA GLY A 91 10.82 2.16 15.05
C GLY A 91 11.99 3.13 15.21
N VAL A 92 11.73 4.33 15.73
CA VAL A 92 12.79 5.34 15.97
C VAL A 92 13.85 4.82 16.95
N LEU A 93 13.43 4.13 18.02
CA LEU A 93 14.37 3.54 18.98
C LEU A 93 15.25 2.45 18.33
N ALA A 94 14.67 1.61 17.48
CA ALA A 94 15.42 0.58 16.76
C ALA A 94 16.53 1.21 15.90
N ASP A 95 16.21 2.27 15.15
CA ASP A 95 17.19 3.01 14.36
C ASP A 95 18.31 3.61 15.23
N MET A 96 17.96 4.16 16.40
CA MET A 96 18.96 4.68 17.35
C MET A 96 19.91 3.60 17.87
N VAL A 97 19.39 2.40 18.17
CA VAL A 97 20.20 1.27 18.61
C VAL A 97 21.12 0.78 17.49
N GLU A 98 20.62 0.70 16.26
CA GLU A 98 21.41 0.32 15.08
C GLU A 98 22.58 1.30 14.85
N LEU A 99 22.32 2.61 14.91
CA LEU A 99 23.35 3.64 14.75
C LEU A 99 24.41 3.64 15.86
N ALA A 100 24.04 3.20 17.06
CA ALA A 100 24.93 3.14 18.22
C ALA A 100 25.66 1.80 18.36
N ALA A 101 25.30 0.80 17.56
CA ALA A 101 25.95 -0.50 17.58
C ALA A 101 27.41 -0.38 17.05
N PRO A 102 28.37 -1.07 17.70
CA PRO A 102 29.79 -0.98 17.36
C PRO A 102 30.16 -1.66 16.02
#